data_AF-A0A4Q5QZ69-F1
#
_entry.id   AF-A0A4Q5QZ69-F1
#
_cell.length_a   1.000
_cell.length_b   1.000
_cell.length_c   1.000
_cell.angle_alpha   90.00
_cell.angle_beta   90.00
_cell.angle_gamma   90.00
#
_symmetry.space_group_name_H-M   'P 1'
#
loop_
_entity.id
_entity.type
_entity.pdbx_description
1 polymer ?
#
loop_
_entity_poly.entity_id
_entity_poly.type
_entity_poly.pdbx_seq_one_letter_code
_entity_poly.pdbx_strand_id
1 'polypeptide(L)'
;MTQILVFVLAFLLTSALSSSAQNAAGKDLYLQTSEMSDIMIQFDADRASINRFYSTSGAGDEWWLRQQRNDYNSPERRQRLLQLFTEYIGKAKGMDFDRMNINGKVDYLLFMRNLEDGMSQLLIEEKNYLQVAKYLPFSDRVFAIEKPRRRGIAVNGEIAAKELNDISTEVHKAIIQLRETDSIEMKQASLAADA
;
A
#
# COMPACT_ATOMS: atom_id res chain seq x y z
N MET A 1 -12.93 -0.11 76.28
CA MET A 1 -13.29 0.16 74.86
C MET A 1 -12.34 1.12 74.15
N THR A 2 -11.75 2.10 74.85
CA THR A 2 -10.86 3.11 74.23
C THR A 2 -9.49 2.57 73.79
N GLN A 3 -8.92 1.57 74.47
CA GLN A 3 -7.60 1.02 74.10
C GLN A 3 -7.62 0.14 72.83
N ILE A 4 -8.74 -0.55 72.55
CA ILE A 4 -8.91 -1.38 71.35
C ILE A 4 -9.00 -0.50 70.09
N LEU A 5 -9.63 0.67 70.21
CA LEU A 5 -9.77 1.61 69.10
C LEU A 5 -8.42 2.22 68.66
N VAL A 6 -7.52 2.47 69.63
CA VAL A 6 -6.17 3.01 69.36
C VAL A 6 -5.28 1.99 68.66
N PHE A 7 -5.39 0.71 69.02
CA PHE A 7 -4.64 -0.37 68.35
C PHE A 7 -5.11 -0.60 66.91
N VAL A 8 -6.41 -0.50 66.64
CA VAL A 8 -6.96 -0.62 65.28
C VAL A 8 -6.56 0.57 64.41
N LEU A 9 -6.52 1.79 64.96
CA LEU A 9 -6.08 2.98 64.23
C LEU A 9 -4.58 2.94 63.89
N ALA A 10 -3.75 2.42 64.81
CA ALA A 10 -2.32 2.27 64.59
C ALA A 10 -1.99 1.22 63.51
N PHE A 11 -2.78 0.14 63.44
CA PHE A 11 -2.60 -0.90 62.42
C PHE A 11 -3.00 -0.43 61.00
N LEU A 12 -4.00 0.46 60.91
CA LEU A 12 -4.43 1.07 59.64
C LEU A 12 -3.42 2.11 59.11
N LEU A 13 -2.72 2.83 59.99
CA LEU A 13 -1.67 3.77 59.56
C LEU A 13 -0.41 3.06 59.03
N THR A 14 -0.05 1.88 59.56
CA THR A 14 1.12 1.13 59.07
C THR A 14 0.90 0.51 57.69
N SER A 15 -0.35 0.19 57.31
CA SER A 15 -0.66 -0.30 55.97
C SER A 15 -0.61 0.77 54.87
N ALA A 16 -0.68 2.06 55.23
CA ALA A 16 -0.63 3.16 54.26
C ALA A 16 0.79 3.54 53.83
N LEU A 17 1.83 3.13 54.59
CA LEU A 17 3.23 3.48 54.34
C LEU A 17 3.97 2.47 53.44
N SER A 18 3.34 1.34 53.08
CA SER A 18 3.96 0.30 52.24
C SER A 18 3.56 0.36 50.76
N SER A 19 2.84 1.40 50.31
CA SER A 19 2.46 1.57 48.89
C SER A 19 3.54 2.22 48.03
N SER A 20 4.81 1.84 48.23
CA SER A 20 5.95 2.33 47.46
C SER A 20 6.80 1.17 46.93
N ALA A 21 6.20 0.30 46.10
CA ALA A 21 6.93 -0.79 45.43
C ALA A 21 6.52 -1.04 43.96
N GLN A 22 5.86 -0.08 43.30
CA GLN A 22 5.67 -0.12 41.85
C GLN A 22 6.31 1.08 41.18
N ASN A 23 7.61 1.28 41.43
CA ASN A 23 8.39 2.22 40.62
C ASN A 23 9.51 1.43 39.92
N ALA A 24 9.43 1.45 38.59
CA ALA A 24 10.53 1.26 37.63
C ALA A 24 11.05 -0.16 37.28
N ALA A 25 10.64 -1.26 37.91
CA ALA A 25 11.21 -2.58 37.57
C ALA A 25 10.50 -3.35 36.42
N GLY A 26 9.43 -2.80 35.83
CA GLY A 26 8.64 -3.45 34.77
C GLY A 26 8.74 -2.82 33.39
N LYS A 27 9.56 -1.79 33.19
CA LYS A 27 9.59 -1.01 31.93
C LYS A 27 10.28 -1.75 30.78
N ASP A 28 11.22 -2.64 31.09
CA ASP A 28 12.06 -3.31 30.09
C ASP A 28 11.46 -4.63 29.56
N LEU A 29 10.49 -5.23 30.25
CA LEU A 29 9.82 -6.47 29.79
C LEU A 29 8.88 -6.24 28.59
N TYR A 30 8.53 -4.99 28.28
CA TYR A 30 7.62 -4.62 27.19
C TYR A 30 8.33 -4.16 25.90
N LEU A 31 9.68 -4.24 25.83
CA LEU A 31 10.45 -3.86 24.63
C LEU A 31 10.32 -4.84 23.45
N GLN A 32 9.47 -5.86 23.57
CA GLN A 32 9.39 -6.94 22.59
C GLN A 32 8.73 -6.52 21.27
N THR A 33 7.99 -5.41 21.26
CA THR A 33 7.39 -4.86 20.05
C THR A 33 7.56 -3.33 20.02
N SER A 34 7.98 -2.84 18.87
CA SER A 34 8.10 -1.41 18.58
C SER A 34 6.73 -0.75 18.56
N GLU A 35 6.65 0.51 18.99
CA GLU A 35 5.45 1.34 18.90
C GLU A 35 4.94 1.47 17.45
N MET A 36 5.82 1.24 16.46
CA MET A 36 5.51 1.25 15.03
C MET A 36 4.97 -0.08 14.49
N SER A 37 5.01 -1.17 15.27
CA SER A 37 4.73 -2.51 14.75
C SER A 37 3.33 -2.66 14.16
N ASP A 38 2.29 -2.11 14.81
CA ASP A 38 0.91 -2.26 14.35
C ASP A 38 0.67 -1.55 13.01
N ILE A 39 1.10 -0.28 12.90
CA ILE A 39 0.95 0.49 11.67
C ILE A 39 1.72 -0.14 10.49
N MET A 40 2.90 -0.72 10.74
CA MET A 40 3.67 -1.42 9.71
C MET A 40 2.96 -2.69 9.23
N ILE A 41 2.43 -3.50 10.15
CA ILE A 41 1.68 -4.73 9.81
C ILE A 41 0.43 -4.40 9.00
N GLN A 42 -0.33 -3.38 9.42
CA GLN A 42 -1.52 -2.94 8.70
C GLN A 42 -1.18 -2.42 7.31
N PHE A 43 -0.11 -1.62 7.18
CA PHE A 43 0.35 -1.12 5.89
C PHE A 43 0.69 -2.27 4.94
N ASP A 44 1.43 -3.26 5.41
CA ASP A 44 1.83 -4.41 4.58
C ASP A 44 0.61 -5.24 4.16
N ALA A 45 -0.35 -5.45 5.07
CA ALA A 45 -1.60 -6.15 4.76
C ALA A 45 -2.43 -5.40 3.71
N ASP A 46 -2.62 -4.09 3.87
CA ASP A 46 -3.38 -3.26 2.94
C ASP A 46 -2.69 -3.17 1.58
N ARG A 47 -1.37 -2.95 1.56
CA ARG A 47 -0.58 -2.92 0.34
C ARG A 47 -0.67 -4.27 -0.41
N ALA A 48 -0.56 -5.38 0.30
CA ALA A 48 -0.71 -6.71 -0.29
C ALA A 48 -2.12 -6.94 -0.86
N SER A 49 -3.16 -6.47 -0.16
CA SER A 49 -4.54 -6.53 -0.62
C SER A 49 -4.73 -5.76 -1.93
N ILE A 50 -4.23 -4.53 -2.01
CA ILE A 50 -4.27 -3.71 -3.24
C ILE A 50 -3.51 -4.40 -4.37
N ASN A 51 -2.28 -4.88 -4.12
CA ASN A 51 -1.48 -5.55 -5.16
C ASN A 51 -2.17 -6.80 -5.71
N ARG A 52 -2.83 -7.60 -4.86
CA ARG A 52 -3.56 -8.79 -5.29
C ARG A 52 -4.83 -8.44 -6.06
N PHE A 53 -5.62 -7.49 -5.55
CA PHE A 53 -6.91 -7.13 -6.14
C PHE A 53 -6.77 -6.43 -7.49
N TYR A 54 -5.75 -5.59 -7.65
CA TYR A 54 -5.47 -4.84 -8.88
C TYR A 54 -4.33 -5.44 -9.72
N SER A 55 -3.99 -6.71 -9.47
CA SER A 55 -3.04 -7.42 -10.33
C SER A 55 -3.60 -7.52 -11.75
N THR A 56 -2.81 -7.10 -12.73
CA THR A 56 -3.08 -7.29 -14.16
C THR A 56 -2.43 -8.55 -14.72
N SER A 57 -1.78 -9.36 -13.87
CA SER A 57 -1.22 -10.64 -14.31
C SER A 57 -2.34 -11.60 -14.74
N GLY A 58 -2.36 -11.93 -16.03
CA GLY A 58 -2.85 -13.24 -16.45
C GLY A 58 -1.96 -14.28 -15.80
N ALA A 59 -2.54 -15.37 -15.30
CA ALA A 59 -1.75 -16.53 -14.92
C ALA A 59 -0.95 -16.97 -16.15
N GLY A 60 0.32 -16.56 -16.25
CA GLY A 60 1.20 -17.06 -17.28
C GLY A 60 1.24 -18.58 -17.15
N ASP A 61 1.23 -19.26 -18.30
CA ASP A 61 1.17 -20.72 -18.42
C ASP A 61 2.33 -21.46 -17.70
N GLU A 62 3.29 -20.71 -17.16
CA GLU A 62 4.57 -21.18 -16.63
C GLU A 62 4.91 -20.47 -15.30
N TRP A 63 4.98 -21.24 -14.21
CA TRP A 63 5.21 -20.72 -12.85
C TRP A 63 6.52 -19.94 -12.67
N TRP A 64 7.50 -20.12 -13.56
CA TRP A 64 8.82 -19.47 -13.48
C TRP A 64 8.87 -18.10 -14.13
N LEU A 65 7.95 -17.79 -15.06
CA LEU A 65 7.87 -16.47 -15.70
C LEU A 65 7.17 -15.43 -14.83
N ARG A 66 6.42 -15.86 -13.80
CA ARG A 66 5.69 -15.01 -12.84
C ARG A 66 6.56 -14.00 -12.09
N GLN A 67 7.87 -14.24 -11.99
CA GLN A 67 8.78 -13.38 -11.21
C GLN A 67 9.43 -12.28 -12.06
N GLN A 68 9.43 -12.40 -13.39
CA GLN A 68 10.20 -11.51 -14.27
C GLN A 68 9.40 -10.34 -14.85
N ARG A 69 8.07 -10.40 -14.87
CA ARG A 69 7.26 -9.34 -15.45
C ARG A 69 6.79 -8.36 -14.40
N ASN A 70 6.90 -7.07 -14.72
CA ASN A 70 6.35 -5.97 -13.92
C ASN A 70 4.83 -5.89 -14.15
N ASP A 71 4.11 -6.99 -13.87
CA ASP A 71 2.70 -7.25 -14.25
C ASP A 71 1.67 -6.41 -13.50
N TYR A 72 2.09 -5.36 -12.81
CA TYR A 72 1.25 -4.57 -11.91
C TYR A 72 1.01 -3.16 -12.43
N ASN A 73 1.28 -2.79 -13.68
CA ASN A 73 1.29 -1.38 -14.09
C ASN A 73 -0.10 -0.70 -14.31
N SER A 74 -1.19 -1.21 -13.73
CA SER A 74 -2.51 -0.59 -13.94
C SER A 74 -2.63 0.82 -13.32
N PRO A 75 -3.25 1.80 -14.02
CA PRO A 75 -3.49 3.13 -13.46
C PRO A 75 -4.31 3.12 -12.16
N GLU A 76 -5.32 2.26 -12.08
CA GLU A 76 -6.17 2.14 -10.88
C GLU A 76 -5.38 1.63 -9.67
N ARG A 77 -4.50 0.63 -9.83
CA ARG A 77 -3.60 0.18 -8.74
C ARG A 77 -2.75 1.34 -8.25
N ARG A 78 -2.09 2.03 -9.18
CA ARG A 78 -1.15 3.11 -8.85
C ARG A 78 -1.83 4.22 -8.07
N GLN A 79 -3.02 4.66 -8.50
CA GLN A 79 -3.83 5.63 -7.76
C GLN A 79 -4.21 5.14 -6.35
N ARG A 80 -4.61 3.87 -6.21
CA ARG A 80 -4.95 3.29 -4.90
C ARG A 80 -3.75 3.16 -3.98
N LEU A 81 -2.58 2.82 -4.50
CA LEU A 81 -1.33 2.81 -3.73
C LEU A 81 -0.91 4.24 -3.35
N LEU A 82 -0.98 5.23 -4.23
CA LEU A 82 -0.67 6.62 -3.88
C LEU A 82 -1.56 7.12 -2.71
N GLN A 83 -2.84 6.78 -2.74
CA GLN A 83 -3.76 7.09 -1.64
C GLN A 83 -3.36 6.37 -0.34
N LEU A 84 -3.07 5.07 -0.42
CA LEU A 84 -2.60 4.28 0.74
C LEU A 84 -1.35 4.89 1.37
N PHE A 85 -0.32 5.16 0.56
CA PHE A 85 0.93 5.73 1.04
C PHE A 85 0.72 7.11 1.66
N THR A 86 -0.08 7.97 1.04
CA THR A 86 -0.43 9.29 1.60
C THR A 86 -1.12 9.16 2.95
N GLU A 87 -2.07 8.24 3.08
CA GLU A 87 -2.77 7.96 4.33
C GLU A 87 -1.82 7.49 5.43
N TYR A 88 -0.93 6.53 5.13
CA TYR A 88 0.00 5.98 6.11
C TYR A 88 1.13 6.95 6.49
N ILE A 89 1.58 7.81 5.57
CA ILE A 89 2.45 8.95 5.90
C ILE A 89 1.72 9.89 6.88
N GLY A 90 0.44 10.18 6.64
CA GLY A 90 -0.38 10.98 7.54
C GLY A 90 -0.53 10.36 8.93
N LYS A 91 -0.82 9.06 9.00
CA LYS A 91 -0.91 8.29 10.26
C LYS A 91 0.42 8.33 11.03
N ALA A 92 1.54 8.04 10.36
CA ALA A 92 2.87 8.06 10.96
C ALA A 92 3.20 9.44 11.52
N LYS A 93 2.99 10.52 10.74
CA LYS A 93 3.22 11.91 11.20
C LYS A 93 2.36 12.32 12.40
N GLY A 94 1.24 11.65 12.64
CA GLY A 94 0.38 11.88 13.82
C GLY A 94 0.87 11.20 15.10
N MET A 95 1.91 10.36 15.03
CA MET A 95 2.46 9.67 16.20
C MET A 95 3.44 10.56 16.97
N ASP A 96 3.50 10.39 18.30
CA ASP A 96 4.42 11.15 19.16
C ASP A 96 5.83 10.53 19.14
N PHE A 97 6.64 10.99 18.18
CA PHE A 97 8.01 10.50 17.98
C PHE A 97 8.89 10.67 19.22
N ASP A 98 8.74 11.76 19.98
CA ASP A 98 9.60 12.05 21.11
C ASP A 98 9.39 11.08 22.28
N ARG A 99 8.15 10.59 22.43
CA ARG A 99 7.77 9.60 23.45
C ARG A 99 8.17 8.17 23.12
N MET A 100 8.53 7.86 21.88
CA MET A 100 8.96 6.51 21.48
C MET A 100 10.29 6.13 22.13
N ASN A 101 10.48 4.83 22.39
CA ASN A 101 11.79 4.30 22.73
C ASN A 101 12.75 4.34 21.51
N ILE A 102 14.03 3.98 21.72
CA ILE A 102 15.04 4.04 20.65
C ILE A 102 14.67 3.15 19.46
N ASN A 103 14.14 1.94 19.70
CA ASN A 103 13.73 1.02 18.64
C ASN A 103 12.55 1.60 17.85
N GLY A 104 11.54 2.14 18.54
CA GLY A 104 10.41 2.83 17.92
C GLY A 104 10.83 4.01 17.04
N LYS A 105 11.81 4.81 17.51
CA LYS A 105 12.36 5.92 16.72
C LYS A 105 13.09 5.43 15.46
N VAL A 106 13.87 4.35 15.56
CA VAL A 106 14.55 3.76 14.39
C VAL A 106 13.53 3.24 13.38
N ASP A 107 12.54 2.49 13.84
CA ASP A 107 11.50 1.95 12.96
C ASP A 107 10.67 3.05 12.31
N TYR A 108 10.36 4.12 13.05
CA TYR A 108 9.66 5.29 12.51
C TYR A 108 10.42 5.90 11.33
N LEU A 109 11.73 6.13 11.50
CA LEU A 109 12.57 6.73 10.46
C LEU A 109 12.67 5.81 9.23
N LEU A 110 12.86 4.50 9.43
CA LEU A 110 12.93 3.53 8.36
C LEU A 110 11.60 3.39 7.62
N PHE A 111 10.49 3.36 8.36
CA PHE A 111 9.15 3.26 7.80
C PHE A 111 8.80 4.51 6.98
N MET A 112 9.05 5.70 7.52
CA MET A 112 8.86 6.97 6.80
C MET A 112 9.67 7.01 5.49
N ARG A 113 10.96 6.66 5.54
CA ARG A 113 11.80 6.57 4.34
C ARG A 113 11.18 5.61 3.31
N ASN A 114 10.79 4.40 3.74
CA ASN A 114 10.23 3.41 2.82
C ASN A 114 8.90 3.87 2.20
N LEU A 115 8.06 4.57 2.96
CA LEU A 115 6.82 5.15 2.45
C LEU A 115 7.12 6.25 1.40
N GLU A 116 8.01 7.19 1.72
CA GLU A 116 8.37 8.27 0.79
C GLU A 116 9.03 7.74 -0.49
N ASP A 117 9.93 6.77 -0.36
CA ASP A 117 10.57 6.10 -1.49
C ASP A 117 9.55 5.37 -2.37
N GLY A 118 8.64 4.60 -1.76
CA GLY A 118 7.60 3.89 -2.51
C GLY A 118 6.61 4.84 -3.19
N MET A 119 6.27 5.96 -2.56
CA MET A 119 5.46 7.01 -3.18
C MET A 119 6.18 7.65 -4.37
N SER A 120 7.47 7.94 -4.23
CA SER A 120 8.32 8.46 -5.31
C SER A 120 8.38 7.50 -6.50
N GLN A 121 8.54 6.20 -6.25
CA GLN A 121 8.52 5.17 -7.30
C GLN A 121 7.19 5.15 -8.05
N LEU A 122 6.06 5.24 -7.35
CA LEU A 122 4.73 5.30 -7.98
C LEU A 122 4.56 6.54 -8.86
N LEU A 123 5.10 7.69 -8.45
CA LEU A 123 5.07 8.92 -9.26
C LEU A 123 5.97 8.80 -10.50
N ILE A 124 7.10 8.11 -10.39
CA ILE A 124 7.95 7.78 -11.54
C ILE A 124 7.22 6.83 -12.49
N GLU A 125 6.54 5.80 -11.98
CA GLU A 125 5.67 4.91 -12.78
C GLU A 125 4.61 5.72 -13.54
N GLU A 126 3.92 6.66 -12.87
CA GLU A 126 2.92 7.53 -13.50
C GLU A 126 3.52 8.38 -14.61
N LYS A 127 4.65 9.05 -14.33
CA LYS A 127 5.35 9.87 -15.32
C LYS A 127 5.76 9.05 -16.54
N ASN A 128 6.28 7.84 -16.33
CA ASN A 128 6.68 6.94 -17.41
C ASN A 128 5.46 6.48 -18.23
N TYR A 129 4.35 6.12 -17.56
CA TYR A 129 3.10 5.76 -18.23
C TYR A 129 2.57 6.91 -19.11
N LEU A 130 2.56 8.14 -18.60
CA LEU A 130 2.09 9.31 -19.35
C LEU A 130 2.91 9.60 -20.61
N GLN A 131 4.19 9.21 -20.66
CA GLN A 131 5.01 9.35 -21.87
C GLN A 131 4.54 8.45 -23.01
N VAL A 132 3.98 7.29 -22.68
CA VAL A 132 3.61 6.24 -23.63
C VAL A 132 2.10 6.11 -23.84
N ALA A 133 1.28 6.68 -22.95
CA ALA A 133 -0.18 6.61 -23.00
C ALA A 133 -0.77 7.05 -24.35
N LYS A 134 -0.11 8.00 -25.04
CA LYS A 134 -0.51 8.44 -26.39
C LYS A 134 -0.49 7.34 -27.45
N TYR A 135 0.29 6.28 -27.25
CA TYR A 135 0.37 5.13 -28.14
C TYR A 135 -0.69 4.06 -27.80
N LEU A 136 -1.41 4.21 -26.69
CA LEU A 136 -2.39 3.26 -26.18
C LEU A 136 -3.79 3.92 -26.00
N PRO A 137 -4.38 4.51 -27.06
CA PRO A 137 -5.64 5.26 -26.95
C PRO A 137 -6.84 4.41 -26.50
N PHE A 138 -6.74 3.09 -26.66
CA PHE A 138 -7.77 2.12 -26.29
C PHE A 138 -7.71 1.66 -24.81
N SER A 139 -6.63 1.99 -24.09
CA SER A 139 -6.33 1.45 -22.74
C SER A 139 -7.46 1.68 -21.72
N ASP A 140 -7.99 2.90 -21.65
CA ASP A 140 -9.08 3.24 -20.73
C ASP A 140 -10.35 2.41 -20.98
N ARG A 141 -10.65 2.10 -22.25
CA ARG A 141 -11.81 1.28 -22.63
C ARG A 141 -11.62 -0.17 -22.19
N VAL A 142 -10.39 -0.70 -22.30
CA VAL A 142 -10.06 -2.04 -21.78
C VAL A 142 -10.28 -2.09 -20.26
N PHE A 143 -9.72 -1.13 -19.51
CA PHE A 143 -9.89 -1.08 -18.05
C PHE A 143 -11.37 -0.92 -17.63
N ALA A 144 -12.18 -0.22 -18.42
CA ALA A 144 -13.61 -0.07 -18.15
C ALA A 144 -14.37 -1.40 -18.19
N ILE A 145 -13.98 -2.33 -19.06
CA ILE A 145 -14.56 -3.69 -19.14
C ILE A 145 -14.11 -4.55 -17.96
N GLU A 146 -12.86 -4.42 -17.52
CA GLU A 146 -12.31 -5.21 -16.41
C GLU A 146 -12.87 -4.83 -15.04
N LYS A 147 -13.08 -3.53 -14.81
CA LYS A 147 -13.49 -2.98 -13.51
C LYS A 147 -14.73 -3.65 -12.89
N PRO A 148 -15.86 -3.85 -13.59
CA PRO A 148 -17.01 -4.57 -13.05
C PRO A 148 -16.72 -6.05 -12.79
N ARG A 149 -15.91 -6.69 -13.65
CA ARG A 149 -15.52 -8.11 -13.51
C ARG A 149 -14.71 -8.36 -12.25
N ARG A 150 -13.76 -7.47 -11.92
CA ARG A 150 -12.98 -7.53 -10.67
C ARG A 150 -13.86 -7.55 -9.42
N ARG A 151 -15.08 -7.00 -9.50
CA ARG A 151 -16.05 -6.94 -8.39
C ARG A 151 -17.13 -8.01 -8.46
N GLY A 152 -17.03 -8.96 -9.41
CA GLY A 152 -18.03 -10.02 -9.59
C GLY A 152 -19.37 -9.52 -10.13
N ILE A 153 -19.41 -8.33 -10.75
CA ILE A 153 -20.64 -7.80 -11.36
C ILE A 153 -20.88 -8.53 -12.67
N ALA A 154 -22.10 -9.04 -12.88
CA ALA A 154 -22.50 -9.67 -14.12
C ALA A 154 -22.41 -8.67 -15.29
N VAL A 155 -21.68 -9.03 -16.34
CA VAL A 155 -21.50 -8.19 -17.53
C VAL A 155 -22.45 -8.67 -18.61
N ASN A 156 -23.10 -7.74 -19.34
CA ASN A 156 -23.83 -8.08 -20.55
C ASN A 156 -22.83 -8.49 -21.64
N GLY A 157 -22.86 -9.77 -22.02
CA GLY A 157 -21.94 -10.36 -22.98
C GLY A 157 -22.02 -9.74 -24.38
N GLU A 158 -23.20 -9.34 -24.84
CA GLU A 158 -23.40 -8.72 -26.16
C GLU A 158 -22.72 -7.34 -26.21
N ILE A 159 -22.97 -6.51 -25.18
CA ILE A 159 -22.35 -5.19 -25.06
C ILE A 159 -20.83 -5.32 -24.95
N ALA A 160 -20.33 -6.24 -24.12
CA ALA A 160 -18.90 -6.46 -23.97
C ALA A 160 -18.24 -6.96 -25.25
N ALA A 161 -18.89 -7.88 -25.99
CA ALA A 161 -18.37 -8.38 -27.26
C ALA A 161 -18.30 -7.27 -28.32
N LYS A 162 -19.33 -6.44 -28.41
CA LYS A 162 -19.31 -5.26 -29.28
C LYS A 162 -18.17 -4.32 -28.91
N GLU A 163 -18.02 -3.99 -27.63
CA GLU A 163 -16.96 -3.09 -27.16
C GLU A 163 -15.55 -3.64 -27.46
N LEU A 164 -15.32 -4.94 -27.25
CA LEU A 164 -14.06 -5.60 -27.60
C LEU A 164 -13.77 -5.57 -29.11
N ASN A 165 -14.79 -5.73 -29.95
CA ASN A 165 -14.63 -5.61 -31.40
C ASN A 165 -14.28 -4.16 -31.83
N ASP A 166 -14.92 -3.18 -31.21
CA ASP A 166 -14.63 -1.76 -31.44
C ASP A 166 -13.20 -1.41 -30.98
N ILE A 167 -12.76 -1.93 -29.83
CA ILE A 167 -11.37 -1.83 -29.34
C ILE A 167 -10.40 -2.49 -30.32
N SER A 168 -10.69 -3.69 -30.82
CA SER A 168 -9.82 -4.38 -31.79
C SER A 168 -9.60 -3.54 -33.06
N THR A 169 -10.65 -2.88 -33.54
CA THR A 169 -10.55 -1.97 -34.68
C THR A 169 -9.69 -0.75 -34.35
N GLU A 170 -9.80 -0.21 -33.14
CA GLU A 170 -8.98 0.91 -32.66
C GLU A 170 -7.50 0.52 -32.52
N VAL A 171 -7.20 -0.68 -32.02
CA VAL A 171 -5.84 -1.24 -31.96
C VAL A 171 -5.23 -1.32 -33.37
N HIS A 172 -5.96 -1.81 -34.36
CA HIS A 172 -5.47 -1.85 -35.74
C HIS A 172 -5.16 -0.45 -36.29
N LYS A 173 -6.01 0.54 -35.99
CA LYS A 173 -5.75 1.95 -36.38
C LYS A 173 -4.50 2.50 -35.69
N ALA A 174 -4.34 2.24 -34.39
CA ALA A 174 -3.15 2.66 -33.63
C ALA A 174 -1.87 2.03 -34.19
N ILE A 175 -1.91 0.76 -34.60
CA ILE A 175 -0.77 0.09 -35.26
C ILE A 175 -0.41 0.77 -36.59
N ILE A 176 -1.40 1.13 -37.41
CA ILE A 176 -1.16 1.83 -38.68
C ILE A 176 -0.53 3.21 -38.43
N GLN A 177 -1.08 3.99 -37.50
CA GLN A 177 -0.54 5.30 -37.12
C GLN A 177 0.90 5.19 -36.57
N LEU A 178 1.19 4.14 -35.80
CA LEU A 178 2.52 3.91 -35.26
C LEU A 178 3.56 3.65 -36.37
N ARG A 179 3.16 2.96 -37.45
CA ARG A 179 4.04 2.70 -38.61
C ARG A 179 4.34 3.95 -39.42
N GLU A 180 3.46 4.94 -39.39
CA GLU A 180 3.66 6.24 -40.04
C GLU A 180 4.57 7.17 -39.22
N THR A 181 4.87 6.82 -37.96
CA THR A 181 5.76 7.60 -37.10
C THR A 181 7.23 7.25 -37.39
N ASP A 182 8.05 8.26 -37.68
CA ASP A 182 9.45 8.07 -38.12
C ASP A 182 10.34 7.34 -37.11
N SER A 183 10.15 7.55 -35.81
CA SER A 183 10.89 6.85 -34.76
C SER A 183 10.25 6.99 -33.37
N ILE A 184 10.51 5.98 -32.52
CA ILE A 184 10.18 5.99 -31.09
C ILE A 184 11.48 5.76 -30.33
N GLU A 185 11.70 6.53 -29.26
CA GLU A 185 12.84 6.32 -28.38
C GLU A 185 12.77 4.91 -27.77
N MET A 186 13.86 4.15 -27.83
CA MET A 186 13.90 2.76 -27.35
C MET A 186 13.40 2.60 -25.90
N LYS A 187 13.68 3.60 -25.04
CA LYS A 187 13.17 3.64 -23.68
C LYS A 187 11.64 3.73 -23.62
N GLN A 188 11.03 4.56 -24.46
CA GLN A 188 9.57 4.69 -24.57
C GLN A 188 8.95 3.41 -25.14
N ALA A 189 9.61 2.76 -26.09
CA ALA A 189 9.14 1.48 -26.62
C ALA A 189 9.12 0.37 -25.54
N SER A 190 10.17 0.29 -24.72
CA SER A 190 10.20 -0.62 -23.56
C SER A 190 9.09 -0.29 -22.56
N LEU A 191 8.93 0.99 -22.20
CA LEU A 191 7.87 1.42 -21.27
C LEU A 191 6.47 1.13 -21.80
N ALA A 192 6.24 1.28 -23.11
CA ALA A 192 4.96 1.00 -23.74
C ALA A 192 4.64 -0.50 -23.78
N ALA A 193 5.66 -1.36 -23.83
CA ALA A 193 5.48 -2.81 -23.77
C ALA A 193 5.07 -3.29 -22.36
N ASP A 194 5.46 -2.55 -21.33
CA ASP A 194 5.16 -2.85 -19.92
C ASP A 194 3.91 -2.09 -19.39
N ALA A 195 3.27 -1.26 -20.21
CA ALA A 195 2.11 -0.42 -19.86
C ALA A 195 0.79 -1.11 -20.19
#